data_AF-A0A6V7KJV9-F1
#
_entry.id   AF-A0A6V7KJV9-F1
#
_cell.length_a   1.000
_cell.length_b   1.000
_cell.length_c   1.000
_cell.angle_alpha   90.00
_cell.angle_beta   90.00
_cell.angle_gamma   90.00
#
_symmetry.space_group_name_H-M   'P 1'
#
loop_
_entity.id
_entity.type
_entity.pdbx_description
1 polymer ?
#
loop_
_entity_poly.entity_id
_entity_poly.type
_entity_poly.pdbx_seq_one_letter_code
_entity_poly.pdbx_strand_id
1 'polypeptide(L)' 'MFRATVLIALCVLGGGLAVEKYSDKYDYVDVDGILANPRLRETYYKCFLGAGPCVTADAKFFR' A
#
# COMPACT_ATOMS: atom_id res chain seq x y z
N MET A 1 32.33 31.74 -2.77
CA MET A 1 32.39 30.45 -2.04
C MET A 1 31.16 30.25 -1.15
N PHE A 2 30.88 31.09 -0.15
CA PHE A 2 29.70 30.98 0.74
C PHE A 2 28.33 30.84 0.04
N ARG A 3 28.10 31.55 -1.07
CA ARG A 3 26.82 31.50 -1.81
C ARG A 3 26.53 30.11 -2.38
N ALA A 4 27.55 29.42 -2.90
CA ALA A 4 27.40 28.07 -3.42
C ALA A 4 27.14 27.07 -2.29
N THR A 5 27.81 27.24 -1.15
CA THR A 5 27.60 26.41 0.04
C THR A 5 26.18 26.53 0.60
N VAL A 6 25.63 27.75 0.63
CA VAL A 6 24.24 28.00 1.08
C VAL A 6 23.22 27.38 0.12
N LEU A 7 23.44 27.51 -1.20
CA LEU A 7 22.55 26.90 -2.20
C LEU A 7 22.57 25.37 -2.13
N ILE A 8 23.75 24.76 -1.97
CA ILE A 8 23.90 23.31 -1.84
C ILE A 8 23.23 22.82 -0.55
N ALA A 9 23.38 23.53 0.58
CA ALA A 9 22.73 23.19 1.84
C ALA A 9 21.19 23.26 1.74
N LEU A 10 20.64 24.25 1.03
CA LEU A 10 19.20 24.38 0.81
C LEU A 10 18.64 23.23 -0.04
N CYS A 11 19.37 22.81 -1.08
CA CYS A 11 18.97 21.69 -1.94
C CYS A 11 18.99 20.34 -1.20
N VAL A 12 19.95 20.13 -0.29
CA VAL A 12 20.01 18.90 0.54
C VAL A 12 18.88 18.87 1.57
N LEU A 13 18.50 20.01 2.15
CA LEU A 13 17.39 20.12 3.10
C LEU A 13 16.00 20.00 2.43
N GLY A 14 15.86 20.49 1.19
CA GLY A 14 14.62 20.37 0.41
C GLY A 14 14.45 19.05 -0.34
N GLY A 15 15.54 18.28 -0.49
CA GLY A 15 15.60 17.04 -1.28
C GLY A 15 15.15 15.77 -0.56
N GLY A 16 14.56 15.90 0.64
CA GLY A 16 13.75 14.83 1.21
C GLY A 16 12.48 14.69 0.38
N LEU A 17 12.59 14.04 -0.78
CA LEU A 17 11.46 13.68 -1.63
C LEU A 17 10.47 12.93 -0.74
N ALA A 18 9.40 13.60 -0.31
CA ALA A 18 8.26 12.95 0.31
C ALA A 18 7.65 12.08 -0.78
N VAL A 19 8.17 10.87 -0.94
CA VAL A 19 7.63 9.88 -1.84
C VAL A 19 6.26 9.56 -1.28
N GLU A 20 5.22 9.98 -1.99
CA GLU A 20 3.85 9.52 -1.78
C GLU A 20 3.86 8.00 -1.87
N LYS A 21 3.81 7.34 -0.71
CA LYS A 21 3.72 5.90 -0.61
C LYS A 21 2.26 5.51 -0.46
N TYR A 22 1.92 4.33 -0.95
CA TYR A 22 0.66 3.70 -0.57
C TYR A 22 0.61 3.54 0.96
N SER A 23 -0.60 3.62 1.51
CA SER A 23 -0.83 3.41 2.93
C SER A 23 -0.51 1.97 3.30
N ASP A 24 0.13 1.80 4.46
CA ASP A 24 0.45 0.52 5.10
C ASP A 24 -0.74 -0.10 5.88
N LYS A 25 -1.92 0.52 5.79
CA LYS A 25 -3.12 0.15 6.58
C LYS A 25 -3.46 -1.34 6.52
N TYR A 26 -3.22 -2.00 5.39
CA TYR A 26 -3.57 -3.41 5.17
C TYR A 26 -2.37 -4.30 4.83
N ASP A 27 -1.14 -3.87 5.15
CA ASP A 27 0.08 -4.64 4.86
C ASP A 27 0.21 -5.90 5.73
N TYR A 28 -0.49 -5.95 6.86
CA TYR A 28 -0.46 -7.07 7.83
C TYR A 28 -1.65 -8.03 7.70
N VAL A 29 -2.27 -8.10 6.52
CA VAL A 29 -3.33 -9.07 6.26
C VAL A 29 -2.76 -10.51 6.33
N ASP A 30 -3.51 -11.44 6.92
CA ASP A 30 -3.11 -12.86 7.02
C ASP A 30 -3.27 -13.58 5.67
N VAL A 31 -2.32 -13.32 4.77
CA VAL A 31 -2.31 -13.90 3.42
C VAL A 31 -2.27 -15.42 3.49
N ASP A 32 -1.45 -15.99 4.37
CA ASP A 32 -1.31 -17.44 4.49
C ASP A 32 -2.60 -18.09 4.98
N GLY A 33 -3.28 -17.51 5.97
CA GLY A 33 -4.59 -17.98 6.44
C GLY A 33 -5.69 -17.88 5.38
N ILE A 34 -5.71 -16.78 4.61
CA ILE A 34 -6.63 -16.61 3.48
C ILE A 34 -6.37 -17.68 2.42
N LEU A 35 -5.11 -17.87 2.03
CA LEU A 35 -4.72 -18.82 1.01
C LEU A 35 -4.84 -20.27 1.48
N ALA A 36 -4.75 -20.58 2.77
CA ALA A 36 -4.93 -21.93 3.29
C ALA A 36 -6.42 -22.33 3.39
N ASN A 37 -7.35 -21.37 3.42
CA ASN A 37 -8.78 -21.61 3.58
C ASN A 37 -9.52 -21.53 2.22
N PRO A 38 -9.96 -22.65 1.64
CA PRO A 38 -10.58 -22.65 0.30
C PRO A 38 -11.85 -21.80 0.22
N ARG A 39 -12.66 -21.73 1.29
CA ARG A 39 -13.91 -20.94 1.30
C ARG A 39 -13.62 -19.44 1.35
N LEU A 40 -12.64 -19.05 2.17
CA LEU A 40 -12.23 -17.66 2.29
C LEU A 40 -11.54 -17.20 1.00
N ARG A 41 -10.60 -17.98 0.49
CA ARG A 41 -9.91 -17.73 -0.79
C ARG A 41 -10.88 -17.53 -1.96
N GLU A 42 -11.89 -18.39 -2.07
CA GLU A 42 -12.94 -18.27 -3.10
C GLU A 42 -13.73 -16.96 -2.98
N THR A 43 -13.95 -16.49 -1.74
CA THR A 43 -14.63 -15.20 -1.50
C THR A 43 -13.79 -14.03 -2.00
N TYR A 44 -12.47 -14.04 -1.78
CA TYR A 44 -11.55 -13.04 -2.34
C TYR A 44 -11.53 -13.07 -3.87
N TYR A 45 -11.45 -14.27 -4.48
CA TYR A 45 -11.49 -14.39 -5.94
C TYR A 45 -12.78 -13.82 -6.54
N LYS A 46 -13.94 -14.16 -5.97
CA LYS A 46 -15.22 -13.60 -6.43
C LYS A 46 -15.28 -12.08 -6.28
N CYS A 47 -14.76 -11.53 -5.19
CA CYS A 47 -14.66 -10.09 -4.99
C CYS A 47 -13.82 -9.42 -6.11
N PHE A 48 -12.60 -9.89 -6.37
CA PHE A 48 -11.73 -9.33 -7.41
C PHE A 48 -12.30 -9.46 -8.82
N LEU A 49 -12.98 -10.57 -9.11
CA LEU A 49 -13.66 -10.79 -10.39
C LEU A 49 -14.99 -10.04 -10.52
N GLY A 50 -15.45 -9.35 -9.46
CA GLY A 50 -16.77 -8.71 -9.44
C GLY A 50 -17.95 -9.69 -9.50
N ALA A 51 -17.70 -10.97 -9.28
CA ALA A 51 -18.69 -12.04 -9.28
C ALA A 51 -19.34 -12.27 -7.89
N GLY A 52 -18.93 -11.49 -6.89
CA GLY A 52 -19.49 -11.53 -5.53
C GLY A 52 -19.05 -10.33 -4.70
N PRO A 53 -19.59 -10.19 -3.47
CA PRO A 53 -19.26 -9.08 -2.59
C PRO A 53 -17.86 -9.22 -1.98
N CYS A 54 -17.20 -8.08 -1.74
CA CYS A 54 -16.01 -8.00 -0.89
C CYS A 54 -16.45 -7.87 0.57
N VAL A 55 -16.19 -8.91 1.36
CA VAL A 55 -16.71 -9.02 2.73
C VAL A 55 -15.85 -8.29 3.74
N THR A 56 -14.53 -8.35 3.58
CA THR A 56 -13.58 -7.73 4.50
C THR A 56 -13.16 -6.35 4.01
N ALA A 57 -12.70 -5.50 4.94
CA ALA A 57 -12.29 -4.14 4.64
C ALA A 57 -11.05 -4.10 3.73
N ASP A 58 -10.12 -5.05 3.91
CA ASP A 58 -8.94 -5.22 3.07
C ASP A 58 -9.31 -5.72 1.67
N ALA A 59 -10.22 -6.70 1.53
CA ALA A 59 -10.71 -7.14 0.21
C ALA A 59 -11.39 -6.00 -0.56
N LYS A 60 -12.14 -5.14 0.13
CA LYS A 60 -12.74 -3.94 -0.46
C LYS A 60 -11.70 -2.87 -0.81
N PHE A 61 -10.61 -2.79 -0.07
CA PHE A 61 -9.51 -1.86 -0.34
C PHE A 61 -8.66 -2.31 -1.53
N PHE A 62 -8.43 -3.61 -1.71
CA PHE A 62 -7.61 -4.16 -2.79
C PHE A 62 -8.33 -4.28 -4.14
N ARG A 63 -9.66 -4.17 -4.17
CA ARG A 63 -10.47 -4.21 -5.40
C ARG A 63 -10.54 -2.85 -6.08
#